data_AF-A0A5S3YKV2-F1
#
_entry.id   AF-A0A5S3YKV2-F1
#
_cell.length_a   1.000
_cell.length_b   1.000
_cell.length_c   1.000
_cell.angle_alpha   90.00
_cell.angle_beta   90.00
_cell.angle_gamma   90.00
#
_symmetry.space_group_name_H-M   'P 1'
#
loop_
_entity.id
_entity.type
_entity.pdbx_description
1 polymer ?
#
loop_
_entity_poly.entity_id
_entity_poly.type
_entity_poly.pdbx_seq_one_letter_code
_entity_poly.pdbx_strand_id
1 'polypeptide(L)'
;RFDLTRDLMLRAQLLKISAKEHILLVTIHHIASDGWSREILVNEFSRLYTAYAQGQDNPLPPLAIQYGDYAHWQRNYLQGAVLNEQLAYWKKQLADLPVL
;
A
#
# COMPACT_ATOMS: atom_id res chain seq x y z
N ARG A 1 -9.42 -15.35 2.27
CA ARG A 1 -7.95 -15.36 2.49
C ARG A 1 -7.27 -15.09 1.15
N PHE A 2 -6.17 -14.32 1.15
CA PHE A 2 -5.33 -14.10 -0.02
C PHE A 2 -4.25 -15.18 -0.09
N ASP A 3 -3.97 -15.67 -1.30
CA ASP A 3 -2.74 -16.42 -1.59
C ASP A 3 -1.65 -15.43 -2.02
N LEU A 4 -0.66 -15.22 -1.16
CA LEU A 4 0.43 -14.26 -1.38
C LEU A 4 1.28 -14.58 -2.61
N THR A 5 1.23 -15.81 -3.11
CA THR A 5 2.05 -16.26 -4.23
C THR A 5 1.36 -16.09 -5.59
N ARG A 6 0.04 -15.85 -5.60
CA ARG A 6 -0.78 -15.88 -6.82
C ARG A 6 -1.75 -14.71 -6.97
N ASP A 7 -2.23 -14.14 -5.86
CA ASP A 7 -3.21 -13.06 -5.90
C ASP A 7 -2.55 -11.67 -6.04
N LEU A 8 -3.26 -10.70 -6.61
CA LEU A 8 -2.81 -9.30 -6.78
C LEU A 8 -2.81 -8.46 -5.48
N MET A 9 -3.02 -9.08 -4.31
CA MET A 9 -3.23 -8.44 -3.00
C MET A 9 -4.39 -7.43 -2.94
N LEU A 10 -5.19 -7.34 -4.01
CA LEU A 10 -6.36 -6.50 -4.13
C LEU A 10 -7.51 -7.32 -4.70
N ARG A 11 -8.70 -7.13 -4.13
CA ARG A 11 -9.98 -7.63 -4.66
C ARG A 11 -10.99 -6.49 -4.62
N ALA A 12 -11.79 -6.36 -5.66
CA ALA A 12 -12.85 -5.38 -5.74
C ALA A 12 -14.16 -6.03 -6.18
N GLN A 13 -15.27 -5.63 -5.58
CA GLN A 13 -16.61 -6.06 -5.96
C GLN A 13 -17.56 -4.86 -5.92
N LEU A 14 -18.27 -4.63 -7.02
CA LEU A 14 -19.33 -3.64 -7.08
C LEU A 14 -20.67 -4.32 -6.82
N LEU A 15 -21.34 -3.89 -5.75
CA LEU A 15 -22.68 -4.32 -5.40
C LEU A 15 -23.67 -3.25 -5.90
N LYS A 16 -24.59 -3.64 -6.77
CA LYS A 16 -25.68 -2.76 -7.22
C LYS A 16 -26.87 -2.93 -6.30
N ILE A 17 -27.22 -1.89 -5.56
CA ILE A 17 -28.38 -1.89 -4.66
C ILE A 17 -29.62 -1.44 -5.40
N SER A 18 -29.48 -0.42 -6.26
CA SER A 18 -30.54 0.09 -7.14
C SER A 18 -29.95 0.70 -8.42
N ALA A 19 -30.77 1.38 -9.22
CA ALA A 19 -30.28 2.10 -10.39
C ALA A 19 -29.32 3.26 -10.05
N LYS A 20 -29.46 3.87 -8.85
CA LYS A 20 -28.70 5.06 -8.44
C LYS A 20 -27.80 4.82 -7.22
N GLU A 21 -27.83 3.62 -6.64
CA GLU A 21 -27.10 3.28 -5.42
C GLU A 21 -26.24 2.04 -5.64
N HIS A 22 -24.96 2.19 -5.36
CA HIS A 22 -23.95 1.14 -5.52
C HIS A 22 -22.97 1.19 -4.35
N ILE A 23 -22.45 0.04 -3.96
CA ILE A 23 -21.41 -0.10 -2.96
C ILE A 23 -20.20 -0.74 -3.64
N LEU A 24 -19.06 -0.05 -3.64
CA LEU A 24 -17.79 -0.63 -4.07
C LEU A 24 -17.06 -1.18 -2.83
N LEU A 25 -16.98 -2.50 -2.73
CA LEU A 25 -16.17 -3.17 -1.73
C LEU A 25 -14.77 -3.39 -2.27
N VAL A 26 -13.76 -2.79 -1.63
CA VAL A 26 -12.34 -3.01 -1.94
C VAL A 26 -11.67 -3.64 -0.74
N THR A 27 -11.01 -4.77 -0.95
CA THR A 27 -10.20 -5.44 0.07
C THR A 27 -8.76 -5.50 -0.41
N ILE A 28 -7.84 -5.02 0.43
CA ILE A 28 -6.41 -5.01 0.14
C ILE A 28 -5.69 -5.74 1.27
N HIS A 29 -4.76 -6.62 0.92
CA HIS A 29 -3.91 -7.26 1.90
C HIS A 29 -2.92 -6.24 2.47
N HIS A 30 -2.74 -6.20 3.80
CA HIS A 30 -1.90 -5.20 4.49
C HIS A 30 -0.40 -5.28 4.10
N ILE A 31 0.02 -6.33 3.40
CA ILE A 31 1.37 -6.42 2.84
C ILE A 31 1.61 -5.39 1.72
N ALA A 32 0.54 -4.95 1.04
CA ALA A 32 0.58 -4.04 -0.10
C ALA A 32 -0.03 -2.66 0.21
N SER A 33 -0.53 -2.45 1.43
CA SER A 33 -1.13 -1.18 1.85
C SER A 33 -1.08 -1.02 3.37
N ASP A 34 -1.01 0.23 3.80
CA ASP A 34 -1.05 0.72 5.16
C ASP A 34 -2.16 1.80 5.33
N GLY A 35 -2.19 2.47 6.47
CA GLY A 35 -3.16 3.53 6.74
C GLY A 35 -3.07 4.73 5.80
N TRP A 36 -1.86 5.12 5.38
CA TRP A 36 -1.62 6.28 4.51
C TRP A 36 -1.99 5.99 3.05
N SER A 37 -1.52 4.87 2.51
CA SER A 37 -1.77 4.47 1.11
C SER A 37 -3.26 4.29 0.79
N ARG A 38 -4.10 3.96 1.78
CA ARG A 38 -5.56 3.89 1.61
C ARG A 38 -6.18 5.22 1.18
N GLU A 39 -5.74 6.34 1.78
CA GLU A 39 -6.29 7.66 1.43
C GLU A 39 -5.88 8.07 0.01
N ILE A 40 -4.62 7.80 -0.35
CA ILE A 40 -4.10 7.99 -1.71
C ILE A 40 -4.94 7.21 -2.72
N LEU A 41 -5.17 5.92 -2.45
CA LEU A 41 -5.97 5.05 -3.33
C LEU A 41 -7.38 5.60 -3.55
N VAL A 42 -8.08 5.99 -2.49
CA VAL A 42 -9.44 6.52 -2.60
C VAL A 42 -9.45 7.80 -3.44
N ASN A 43 -8.51 8.72 -3.19
CA ASN A 43 -8.42 9.97 -3.94
C ASN A 43 -8.13 9.74 -5.43
N GLU A 44 -7.11 8.94 -5.74
CA GLU A 44 -6.71 8.64 -7.11
C GLU A 44 -7.79 7.85 -7.86
N PHE A 45 -8.45 6.91 -7.20
CA PHE A 45 -9.60 6.19 -7.76
C PHE A 45 -10.74 7.16 -8.13
N SER A 46 -11.10 8.09 -7.24
CA SER A 46 -12.14 9.08 -7.54
C SER A 46 -11.77 9.99 -8.72
N ARG A 47 -10.50 10.39 -8.83
CA ARG A 47 -10.01 11.20 -9.96
C ARG A 47 -10.06 10.44 -11.28
N LEU A 48 -9.58 9.19 -11.28
CA LEU A 48 -9.62 8.31 -12.46
C LEU A 48 -11.06 8.03 -12.88
N TYR A 49 -11.93 7.67 -11.93
CA TYR A 49 -13.33 7.41 -12.20
C TYR A 49 -14.03 8.62 -12.82
N THR A 50 -13.79 9.82 -12.28
CA THR A 50 -14.38 11.06 -12.80
C THR A 50 -13.91 11.37 -14.22
N ALA A 51 -12.61 11.26 -14.50
CA ALA A 51 -12.05 11.48 -15.84
C ALA A 51 -12.64 10.48 -16.85
N TYR A 52 -12.62 9.18 -16.53
CA TYR A 52 -13.13 8.15 -17.42
C TYR A 52 -14.65 8.23 -17.63
N ALA A 53 -15.42 8.61 -16.60
CA ALA A 53 -16.86 8.85 -16.74
C ALA A 53 -17.19 10.03 -17.69
N GLN A 54 -16.25 10.96 -17.88
CA GLN A 54 -16.36 12.08 -18.81
C GLN A 54 -15.70 11.80 -20.18
N GLY A 55 -15.15 10.61 -20.39
CA GLY A 55 -14.43 10.25 -21.62
C GLY A 55 -13.05 10.92 -21.75
N GLN A 56 -12.45 11.34 -20.64
CA GLN A 56 -11.11 11.92 -20.60
C GLN A 56 -10.06 10.83 -20.28
N ASP A 57 -8.80 11.09 -20.64
CA ASP A 57 -7.67 10.21 -20.33
C ASP A 57 -7.24 10.27 -18.86
N ASN A 58 -6.26 9.44 -18.48
CA ASN A 58 -5.69 9.40 -17.13
C ASN A 58 -5.09 10.77 -16.73
N PRO A 59 -5.63 11.44 -15.69
CA PRO A 59 -5.14 12.75 -15.24
C PRO A 59 -4.00 12.66 -14.21
N LEU A 60 -3.58 11.45 -13.81
CA LEU A 60 -2.52 11.24 -12.82
C LEU A 60 -1.15 11.25 -13.49
N PRO A 61 -0.15 11.91 -12.90
CA PRO A 61 1.22 11.79 -13.39
C PRO A 61 1.72 10.34 -13.23
N PRO A 62 2.61 9.88 -14.12
CA PRO A 62 3.24 8.58 -13.94
C PRO A 62 4.07 8.55 -12.66
N LEU A 63 4.04 7.42 -11.95
CA LEU A 63 4.87 7.21 -10.78
C LEU A 63 6.35 7.09 -11.18
N ALA A 64 7.17 8.01 -10.69
CA ALA A 64 8.63 8.00 -10.93
C ALA A 64 9.35 6.86 -10.21
N ILE A 65 8.75 6.31 -9.15
CA ILE A 65 9.29 5.23 -8.31
C ILE A 65 8.19 4.20 -8.09
N GLN A 66 8.48 2.93 -8.34
CA GLN A 66 7.60 1.80 -8.02
C GLN A 66 7.98 1.18 -6.67
N TYR A 67 7.05 0.44 -6.06
CA TYR A 67 7.33 -0.22 -4.78
C TYR A 67 8.48 -1.24 -4.86
N GLY A 68 8.68 -1.87 -6.03
CA GLY A 68 9.84 -2.74 -6.28
C GLY A 68 11.18 -2.00 -6.15
N ASP A 69 11.24 -0.75 -6.63
CA ASP A 69 12.43 0.11 -6.49
C ASP A 69 12.67 0.45 -5.01
N TYR A 70 11.60 0.80 -4.29
CA TYR A 70 11.68 1.05 -2.84
C TYR A 70 12.18 -0.17 -2.08
N ALA A 71 11.65 -1.36 -2.36
CA ALA A 71 12.05 -2.59 -1.70
C ALA A 71 13.54 -2.93 -1.97
N HIS A 72 14.00 -2.73 -3.20
CA HIS A 72 15.40 -2.93 -3.55
C HIS A 72 16.31 -1.92 -2.84
N TRP A 73 15.93 -0.63 -2.86
CA TRP A 73 16.64 0.42 -2.14
C TRP A 73 16.74 0.13 -0.64
N GLN A 74 15.62 -0.23 0.00
CA GLN A 74 15.57 -0.48 1.44
C GLN A 74 16.49 -1.65 1.82
N ARG A 75 16.49 -2.73 1.01
CA ARG A 75 17.39 -3.88 1.23
C ARG A 75 18.85 -3.48 1.15
N ASN A 76 19.22 -2.63 0.18
CA ASN A 76 20.59 -2.16 0.01
C ASN A 76 20.99 -1.11 1.06
N TYR A 77 20.03 -0.37 1.60
CA TYR A 77 20.26 0.62 2.65
C TYR A 77 20.45 -0.04 4.02
N LEU A 78 19.61 -1.01 4.36
CA LEU A 78 19.63 -1.72 5.65
C LEU A 78 20.65 -2.85 5.68
N GLN A 79 21.91 -2.52 5.41
CA GLN A 79 23.04 -3.46 5.49
C GLN A 79 24.27 -2.79 6.13
N GLY A 80 25.29 -3.60 6.47
CA GLY A 80 26.56 -3.10 6.97
C GLY A 80 26.43 -2.21 8.21
N ALA A 81 27.08 -1.04 8.17
CA ALA A 81 27.12 -0.10 9.29
C ALA A 81 25.72 0.38 9.73
N VAL A 82 24.83 0.70 8.78
CA VAL A 82 23.47 1.17 9.06
C VAL A 82 22.68 0.12 9.84
N LEU A 83 22.72 -1.13 9.37
CA LEU A 83 22.04 -2.23 10.06
C LEU A 83 22.58 -2.43 11.47
N ASN A 84 23.92 -2.41 11.64
CA ASN A 84 24.55 -2.59 12.94
C ASN A 84 24.17 -1.48 13.93
N GLU A 85 24.13 -0.22 13.47
CA GLU A 85 23.74 0.92 14.30
C GLU A 85 22.28 0.83 14.75
N GLN A 86 21.36 0.55 13.81
CA GLN A 86 19.94 0.38 14.11
C GLN A 86 19.71 -0.77 15.10
N LEU A 87 20.40 -1.91 14.91
CA LEU A 87 20.32 -3.04 15.83
C LEU A 87 20.86 -2.70 17.22
N ALA A 88 22.02 -2.02 17.30
CA ALA A 88 22.61 -1.63 18.58
C ALA A 88 21.68 -0.69 19.35
N TYR A 89 21.07 0.28 18.67
CA TYR A 89 20.07 1.17 19.26
C TYR A 89 18.89 0.40 19.85
N TRP A 90 18.23 -0.45 19.05
CA TRP A 90 17.05 -1.16 19.52
C TRP A 90 17.36 -2.16 20.64
N LYS A 91 18.52 -2.85 20.58
CA LYS A 91 18.95 -3.70 21.69
C LYS A 91 19.10 -2.92 22.99
N LYS A 92 19.64 -1.71 22.94
CA LYS A 92 19.77 -0.84 24.12
C LYS A 92 18.40 -0.38 24.62
N GLN A 93 17.50 0.05 23.73
CA GLN A 93 16.17 0.54 24.14
C GLN A 93 15.30 -0.56 24.76
N LEU A 94 15.47 -1.80 24.30
CA LEU A 94 14.66 -2.94 24.72
C LEU A 94 15.32 -3.77 25.83
N ALA A 95 16.50 -3.36 26.33
CA ALA A 95 17.31 -4.15 27.27
C ALA A 95 16.59 -4.43 28.60
N ASP A 96 15.83 -3.46 29.10
CA ASP A 96 15.19 -3.51 30.42
C ASP A 96 13.67 -3.70 30.33
N LEU A 97 13.18 -4.18 29.17
CA LEU A 97 11.76 -4.49 29.05
C LEU A 97 11.42 -5.72 29.91
N PRO A 98 10.32 -5.68 30.68
CA PRO A 98 9.87 -6.83 31.42
C PRO A 98 9.56 -7.98 30.46
N VAL A 99 10.02 -9.18 30.82
CA VAL A 99 9.66 -10.41 30.11
C VAL A 99 8.23 -10.78 30.52
N LEU A 100 7.34 -10.91 29.53
CA LEU A 100 5.95 -11.36 29.70
C LEU A 100 5.88 -12.89 29.81
#